data_AF-A0A965FV73-F1
#
_entry.id   AF-A0A965FV73-F1
#
_cell.length_a   1.000
_cell.length_b   1.000
_cell.length_c   1.000
_cell.angle_alpha   90.00
_cell.angle_beta   90.00
_cell.angle_gamma   90.00
#
_symmetry.space_group_name_H-M   'P 1'
#
loop_
_entity.id
_entity.type
_entity.pdbx_description
1 polymer ?
#
loop_
_entity_poly.entity_id
_entity_poly.type
_entity_poly.pdbx_seq_one_letter_code
_entity_poly.pdbx_strand_id
1 'polypeptide(L)'
;MTLEELKQAARKAAFERRKLAKQIDNGASASLLSSVLAGYRGVPLAGYFPIRTEIDPMPAMAEASAHGPVGVPVITAPAQPLLFSRWEPDCAMKDGPFGARIPAVDDYFEPEVLIVPLVAFDRAGGRLGYGGGFYDRTLELLRSKRATLAIGFAYSLQEAEDLPLELTDQPLDMIVTETEIIDLIPR
;
A
#
# COMPACT_ATOMS: atom_id res chain seq x y z
N MET A 1 14.28 19.99 -16.47
CA MET A 1 14.24 18.61 -15.95
C MET A 1 13.03 17.94 -16.55
N THR A 2 13.16 16.69 -16.98
CA THR A 2 12.03 15.85 -17.41
C THR A 2 11.21 15.41 -16.21
N LEU A 3 9.96 14.97 -16.43
CA LEU A 3 9.11 14.47 -15.35
C LEU A 3 9.74 13.26 -14.65
N GLU A 4 10.40 12.37 -15.40
CA GLU A 4 11.07 11.20 -14.84
C GLU A 4 12.27 11.60 -13.96
N GLU A 5 13.04 12.62 -14.34
CA GLU A 5 14.12 13.16 -13.49
C GLU A 5 13.57 13.73 -12.17
N LEU A 6 12.41 14.40 -12.21
CA LEU A 6 11.74 14.90 -11.01
C LEU A 6 11.26 13.74 -10.13
N LYS A 7 10.61 12.72 -10.71
CA LYS A 7 10.17 11.51 -10.00
C LYS A 7 11.36 10.79 -9.34
N GLN A 8 12.49 10.66 -10.03
CA GLN A 8 13.69 10.02 -9.47
C GLN A 8 14.29 10.82 -8.30
N ALA A 9 14.39 12.14 -8.43
CA ALA A 9 14.88 13.01 -7.36
C ALA A 9 13.96 12.93 -6.12
N ALA A 10 12.64 12.98 -6.33
CA ALA A 10 11.65 12.86 -5.26
C ALA A 10 11.72 11.49 -4.56
N ARG A 11 11.80 10.39 -5.32
CA ARG A 11 11.98 9.03 -4.77
C ARG A 11 13.25 8.93 -3.92
N LYS A 12 14.38 9.49 -4.40
CA LYS A 12 15.65 9.47 -3.66
C LYS A 12 15.52 10.17 -2.31
N ALA A 13 14.97 11.39 -2.29
CA ALA A 13 14.76 12.14 -1.06
C ALA A 13 13.83 11.40 -0.08
N ALA A 14 12.76 10.81 -0.61
CA ALA A 14 11.78 10.10 0.19
C ALA A 14 12.29 8.77 0.76
N PHE A 15 13.19 8.05 0.04
CA PHE A 15 13.85 6.87 0.60
C PHE A 15 14.74 7.21 1.81
N GLU A 16 15.44 8.34 1.80
CA GLU A 16 16.23 8.79 2.96
C GLU A 16 15.32 9.08 4.16
N ARG A 17 14.22 9.80 3.95
CA ARG A 17 13.24 10.06 5.03
C ARG A 17 12.64 8.78 5.59
N ARG A 18 12.25 7.84 4.72
CA ARG A 18 11.70 6.55 5.12
C ARG A 18 12.72 5.69 5.88
N LYS A 19 14.00 5.74 5.51
CA LYS A 19 15.07 5.06 6.24
C LYS A 19 15.22 5.61 7.66
N LEU A 20 15.18 6.94 7.82
CA LEU A 20 15.20 7.58 9.14
C LEU A 20 13.98 7.20 9.97
N ALA A 21 12.78 7.23 9.37
CA ALA A 21 11.55 6.82 10.05
C ALA A 21 11.62 5.38 10.55
N LYS A 22 12.12 4.45 9.72
CA LYS A 22 12.26 3.04 10.11
C LYS A 22 13.22 2.82 11.29
N GLN A 23 14.21 3.70 11.47
CA GLN A 23 15.12 3.65 12.62
C GLN A 23 14.47 4.11 13.93
N ILE A 24 13.43 4.95 13.84
CA ILE A 24 12.67 5.48 14.97
C ILE A 24 11.51 4.56 15.34
N ASP A 25 10.97 3.82 14.37
CA ASP A 25 9.87 2.87 14.53
C ASP A 25 10.17 1.80 15.60
N ASN A 26 9.28 1.72 16.60
CA ASN A 26 9.36 0.77 17.70
C ASN A 26 8.50 -0.50 17.49
N GLY A 27 7.88 -0.65 16.31
CA GLY A 27 7.03 -1.79 15.96
C GLY A 27 5.56 -1.64 16.32
N ALA A 28 5.12 -0.50 16.86
CA ALA A 28 3.71 -0.21 17.17
C ALA A 28 3.00 0.66 16.11
N SER A 29 3.63 0.82 14.94
CA SER A 29 3.20 1.76 13.90
C SER A 29 1.88 1.40 13.18
N ALA A 30 1.37 0.17 13.36
CA ALA A 30 0.14 -0.31 12.70
C ALA A 30 -1.15 -0.07 13.49
N SER A 31 -1.08 0.51 14.70
CA SER A 31 -2.27 0.66 15.57
C SER A 31 -3.37 1.54 14.97
N LEU A 32 -2.99 2.65 14.32
CA LEU A 32 -3.94 3.51 13.59
C LEU A 32 -4.50 2.81 12.35
N LEU A 33 -3.71 1.97 11.68
CA LEU A 33 -4.22 1.18 10.56
C LEU A 33 -5.25 0.15 11.03
N SER A 34 -4.99 -0.56 12.13
CA SER A 34 -5.98 -1.45 12.77
C SER A 34 -7.28 -0.73 13.10
N SER A 35 -7.20 0.49 13.67
CA SER A 35 -8.42 1.24 14.05
C SER A 35 -9.25 1.65 12.84
N VAL A 36 -8.62 2.02 11.72
CA VAL A 36 -9.29 2.27 10.44
C VAL A 36 -9.93 0.99 9.90
N LEU A 37 -9.16 -0.10 9.82
CA LEU A 37 -9.65 -1.38 9.28
C LEU A 37 -10.77 -2.01 10.11
N ALA A 38 -10.88 -1.69 11.40
CA ALA A 38 -12.00 -2.11 12.24
C ALA A 38 -13.36 -1.64 11.69
N GLY A 39 -13.40 -0.50 10.98
CA GLY A 39 -14.58 0.00 10.29
C GLY A 39 -14.97 -0.79 9.02
N TYR A 40 -14.08 -1.66 8.53
CA TYR A 40 -14.23 -2.44 7.30
C TYR A 40 -14.14 -3.96 7.55
N ARG A 41 -14.39 -4.41 8.79
CA ARG A 41 -14.39 -5.84 9.13
C ARG A 41 -15.33 -6.63 8.23
N GLY A 42 -14.83 -7.74 7.67
CA GLY A 42 -15.57 -8.59 6.73
C GLY A 42 -15.50 -8.17 5.27
N VAL A 43 -15.05 -6.95 4.97
CA VAL A 43 -14.83 -6.49 3.60
C VAL A 43 -13.54 -7.13 3.08
N PRO A 44 -13.54 -7.75 1.87
CA PRO A 44 -12.33 -8.25 1.25
C PRO A 44 -11.26 -7.17 1.14
N LEU A 45 -10.10 -7.40 1.74
CA LEU A 45 -8.99 -6.44 1.73
C LEU A 45 -7.70 -7.08 1.25
N ALA A 46 -6.81 -6.29 0.70
CA ALA A 46 -5.45 -6.73 0.45
C ALA A 46 -4.42 -5.70 0.91
N GLY A 47 -3.30 -6.20 1.40
CA GLY A 47 -2.13 -5.41 1.75
C GLY A 47 -0.86 -6.12 1.31
N TYR A 48 0.29 -5.65 1.75
CA TYR A 48 1.58 -6.11 1.24
C TYR A 48 2.44 -6.68 2.37
N PHE A 49 3.32 -7.62 2.03
CA PHE A 49 4.45 -7.96 2.89
C PHE A 49 5.49 -6.84 2.77
N PRO A 50 5.89 -6.20 3.89
CA PRO A 50 6.80 -5.08 3.83
C PRO A 50 8.16 -5.50 3.30
N ILE A 51 8.67 -4.76 2.33
CA ILE A 51 10.04 -4.94 1.81
C ILE A 51 10.95 -3.79 2.26
N ARG A 52 12.23 -4.09 2.44
CA ARG A 52 13.26 -3.10 2.80
C ARG A 52 12.88 -2.35 4.09
N THR A 53 12.54 -1.06 3.98
CA THR A 53 12.22 -0.18 5.10
C THR A 53 10.74 0.22 5.10
N GLU A 54 9.84 -0.57 4.49
CA GLU A 54 8.40 -0.26 4.53
C GLU A 54 7.89 -0.24 5.96
N ILE A 55 6.93 0.64 6.21
CA ILE A 55 6.07 0.52 7.39
C ILE A 55 5.31 -0.81 7.28
N ASP A 56 5.17 -1.50 8.39
CA ASP A 56 4.70 -2.89 8.43
C ASP A 56 3.18 -2.97 8.65
N PRO A 57 2.37 -3.33 7.63
CA PRO A 57 0.93 -3.47 7.78
C PRO A 57 0.51 -4.84 8.36
N MET A 58 1.44 -5.79 8.48
CA MET A 58 1.14 -7.18 8.80
C MET A 58 0.36 -7.36 10.11
N PRO A 59 0.64 -6.62 11.21
CA PRO A 59 -0.17 -6.73 12.42
C PRO A 59 -1.65 -6.38 12.21
N ALA A 60 -1.93 -5.31 11.45
CA ALA A 60 -3.30 -4.88 11.15
C ALA A 60 -3.99 -5.84 10.18
N MET A 61 -3.25 -6.36 9.19
CA MET A 61 -3.75 -7.39 8.28
C MET A 61 -4.09 -8.70 9.02
N ALA A 62 -3.25 -9.11 9.99
CA ALA A 62 -3.49 -10.30 10.80
C ALA A 62 -4.78 -10.15 11.62
N GLU A 63 -4.98 -9.00 12.28
CA GLU A 63 -6.23 -8.72 13.00
C GLU A 63 -7.45 -8.77 12.06
N ALA A 64 -7.36 -8.14 10.89
CA ALA A 64 -8.47 -8.10 9.95
C ALA A 64 -8.80 -9.47 9.35
N SER A 65 -7.82 -10.37 9.22
CA SER A 65 -8.02 -11.75 8.74
C SER A 65 -8.93 -12.59 9.63
N ALA A 66 -9.04 -12.23 10.92
CA ALA A 66 -9.99 -12.87 11.83
C ALA A 66 -11.46 -12.54 11.51
N HIS A 67 -11.72 -11.55 10.65
CA HIS A 67 -13.05 -11.03 10.37
C HIS A 67 -13.46 -11.15 8.90
N GLY A 68 -12.54 -11.35 7.97
CA GLY A 68 -12.84 -11.44 6.55
C GLY A 68 -11.62 -11.79 5.68
N PRO A 69 -11.80 -11.89 4.36
CA PRO A 69 -10.73 -12.24 3.44
C PRO A 69 -9.63 -11.17 3.42
N VAL A 70 -8.39 -11.60 3.67
CA VAL A 70 -7.18 -10.78 3.51
C VAL A 70 -6.31 -11.40 2.44
N GLY A 71 -5.68 -10.57 1.62
CA GLY A 71 -4.81 -11.01 0.53
C GLY A 71 -3.52 -10.24 0.43
N VAL A 72 -2.58 -10.82 -0.32
CA VAL A 72 -1.33 -10.18 -0.70
C VAL A 72 -1.15 -10.15 -2.22
N PRO A 73 -0.47 -9.13 -2.77
CA PRO A 73 -0.32 -8.98 -4.21
C PRO A 73 0.57 -10.07 -4.80
N VAL A 74 0.15 -10.60 -5.94
CA VAL A 74 0.89 -11.52 -6.79
C VAL A 74 1.14 -10.85 -8.13
N ILE A 75 2.42 -10.70 -8.48
CA ILE A 75 2.84 -10.12 -9.75
C ILE A 75 2.88 -11.22 -10.80
N THR A 76 2.03 -11.10 -11.82
CA THR A 76 1.95 -12.07 -12.92
C THR A 76 2.92 -11.74 -14.06
N ALA A 77 3.05 -10.47 -14.40
CA ALA A 77 3.96 -9.98 -15.42
C ALA A 77 4.27 -8.48 -15.24
N PRO A 78 5.37 -7.97 -15.83
CA PRO A 78 5.62 -6.54 -15.90
C PRO A 78 4.45 -5.80 -16.57
N ALA A 79 4.21 -4.55 -16.15
CA ALA A 79 3.19 -3.69 -16.73
C ALA A 79 1.73 -4.22 -16.66
N GLN A 80 1.44 -5.24 -15.83
CA GLN A 80 0.08 -5.74 -15.60
C GLN A 80 -0.50 -5.23 -14.26
N PRO A 81 -1.83 -5.28 -14.08
CA PRO A 81 -2.46 -5.18 -12.77
C PRO A 81 -2.01 -6.34 -11.85
N LEU A 82 -2.10 -6.11 -10.55
CA LEU A 82 -1.85 -7.13 -9.53
C LEU A 82 -3.04 -8.08 -9.44
N LEU A 83 -2.76 -9.36 -9.21
CA LEU A 83 -3.73 -10.28 -8.62
C LEU A 83 -3.53 -10.30 -7.11
N PHE A 84 -4.53 -10.73 -6.36
CA PHE A 84 -4.42 -10.87 -4.91
C PHE A 84 -4.76 -12.29 -4.52
N SER A 85 -3.81 -12.95 -3.88
CA SER A 85 -3.99 -14.30 -3.33
C SER A 85 -4.31 -14.21 -1.85
N ARG A 86 -5.28 -15.00 -1.38
CA ARG A 86 -5.67 -15.06 0.03
C ARG A 86 -4.48 -15.42 0.90
N TRP A 87 -4.33 -14.69 1.99
CA TRP A 87 -3.29 -14.87 2.99
C TRP A 87 -3.93 -15.06 4.37
N GLU A 88 -3.35 -15.99 5.13
CA GLU A 88 -3.64 -16.22 6.54
C GLU A 88 -2.30 -16.29 7.31
N PRO A 89 -2.23 -15.87 8.59
CA PRO A 89 -0.99 -15.81 9.36
C PRO A 89 -0.12 -17.08 9.32
N ASP A 90 -0.74 -18.26 9.34
CA ASP A 90 -0.05 -19.55 9.41
C ASP A 90 -0.03 -20.32 8.08
N CYS A 91 -0.45 -19.69 6.96
CA CYS A 91 -0.45 -20.37 5.67
C CYS A 91 0.97 -20.66 5.15
N ALA A 92 1.11 -21.70 4.34
CA ALA A 92 2.37 -22.01 3.69
C ALA A 92 2.73 -20.90 2.69
N MET A 93 3.97 -20.41 2.73
CA MET A 93 4.45 -19.28 1.93
C MET A 93 5.68 -19.67 1.10
N LYS A 94 5.81 -19.08 -0.09
CA LYS A 94 6.97 -19.19 -0.99
C LYS A 94 7.58 -17.81 -1.24
N ASP A 95 8.81 -17.80 -1.75
CA ASP A 95 9.48 -16.55 -2.16
C ASP A 95 8.83 -16.02 -3.44
N GLY A 96 8.52 -14.72 -3.41
CA GLY A 96 7.98 -13.97 -4.54
C GLY A 96 8.99 -12.97 -5.12
N PRO A 97 8.61 -12.24 -6.17
CA PRO A 97 9.43 -11.18 -6.75
C PRO A 97 9.77 -10.09 -5.71
N PHE A 98 10.89 -9.39 -5.93
CA PHE A 98 11.32 -8.26 -5.11
C PHE A 98 11.55 -8.55 -3.61
N GLY A 99 11.68 -9.83 -3.24
CA GLY A 99 11.89 -10.25 -1.85
C GLY A 99 10.61 -10.30 -1.02
N ALA A 100 9.44 -10.19 -1.65
CA ALA A 100 8.15 -10.39 -0.98
C ALA A 100 7.91 -11.88 -0.74
N ARG A 101 7.03 -12.20 0.23
CA ARG A 101 6.50 -13.55 0.44
C ARG A 101 5.09 -13.62 -0.11
N ILE A 102 4.75 -14.72 -0.76
CA ILE A 102 3.41 -14.99 -1.29
C ILE A 102 2.91 -16.37 -0.85
N PRO A 103 1.59 -16.60 -0.76
CA PRO A 103 1.02 -17.92 -0.50
C PRO A 103 1.57 -18.99 -1.45
N ALA A 104 1.85 -20.17 -0.92
CA ALA A 104 2.38 -21.29 -1.70
C ALA A 104 1.37 -21.75 -2.76
N VAL A 105 0.10 -21.80 -2.36
CA VAL A 105 -1.05 -22.09 -3.21
C VAL A 105 -1.78 -20.77 -3.48
N ASP A 106 -2.02 -20.49 -4.75
CA ASP A 106 -2.75 -19.30 -5.16
C ASP A 106 -4.27 -19.50 -4.96
N ASP A 107 -4.91 -18.60 -4.21
CA ASP A 107 -6.37 -18.51 -4.04
C ASP A 107 -6.81 -17.06 -4.33
N TYR A 108 -7.08 -16.78 -5.60
CA TYR A 108 -7.30 -15.42 -6.06
C TYR A 108 -8.67 -14.87 -5.71
N PHE A 109 -8.69 -13.60 -5.28
CA PHE A 109 -9.92 -12.82 -5.10
C PHE A 109 -9.68 -11.34 -5.44
N GLU A 110 -10.76 -10.57 -5.51
CA GLU A 110 -10.67 -9.13 -5.77
C GLU A 110 -10.97 -8.33 -4.47
N PRO A 111 -10.02 -7.56 -3.93
CA PRO A 111 -10.25 -6.76 -2.73
C PRO A 111 -11.11 -5.53 -3.02
N GLU A 112 -11.78 -4.99 -2.00
CA GLU A 112 -12.46 -3.70 -2.02
C GLU A 112 -11.74 -2.64 -1.20
N VAL A 113 -10.86 -3.07 -0.28
CA VAL A 113 -9.94 -2.20 0.46
C VAL A 113 -8.50 -2.59 0.12
N LEU A 114 -7.70 -1.62 -0.31
CA LEU A 114 -6.28 -1.79 -0.60
C LEU A 114 -5.43 -0.99 0.37
N ILE A 115 -4.52 -1.67 1.07
CA ILE A 115 -3.40 -1.06 1.78
C ILE A 115 -2.26 -0.92 0.77
N VAL A 116 -1.99 0.30 0.34
CA VAL A 116 -1.08 0.63 -0.75
C VAL A 116 0.29 1.02 -0.17
N PRO A 117 1.39 0.34 -0.53
CA PRO A 117 2.74 0.76 -0.17
C PRO A 117 3.17 1.95 -1.03
N LEU A 118 3.99 2.82 -0.46
CA LEU A 118 4.47 4.03 -1.13
C LEU A 118 5.84 4.47 -0.63
N VAL A 119 6.47 5.31 -1.44
CA VAL A 119 7.74 5.97 -1.16
C VAL A 119 7.50 7.39 -0.64
N ALA A 120 6.54 8.11 -1.21
CA ALA A 120 6.11 9.43 -0.73
C ALA A 120 4.61 9.63 -0.95
N PHE A 121 3.99 10.50 -0.16
CA PHE A 121 2.62 10.98 -0.37
C PHE A 121 2.53 12.49 -0.18
N ASP A 122 1.44 13.08 -0.66
CA ASP A 122 1.00 14.42 -0.30
C ASP A 122 -0.44 14.41 0.24
N ARG A 123 -0.88 15.54 0.80
CA ARG A 123 -2.23 15.70 1.35
C ARG A 123 -3.31 15.94 0.28
N ALA A 124 -2.97 15.92 -1.01
CA ALA A 124 -3.92 15.92 -2.11
C ALA A 124 -4.26 14.49 -2.58
N GLY A 125 -3.70 13.47 -1.92
CA GLY A 125 -3.88 12.05 -2.28
C GLY A 125 -2.92 11.56 -3.35
N GLY A 126 -1.92 12.38 -3.71
CA GLY A 126 -0.81 11.99 -4.54
C GLY A 126 0.07 10.95 -3.85
N ARG A 127 0.64 10.04 -4.64
CA ARG A 127 1.66 9.10 -4.17
C ARG A 127 2.76 8.88 -5.18
N LEU A 128 3.95 8.58 -4.68
CA LEU A 128 5.03 7.99 -5.46
C LEU A 128 5.27 6.55 -5.04
N GLY A 129 5.14 5.62 -5.98
CA GLY A 129 5.59 4.24 -5.82
C GLY A 129 7.02 4.01 -6.33
N TYR A 130 7.41 2.74 -6.40
CA TYR A 130 8.72 2.30 -6.90
C TYR A 130 8.91 2.46 -8.43
N GLY A 131 7.88 2.91 -9.17
CA GLY A 131 7.95 3.17 -10.61
C GLY A 131 7.42 2.05 -11.51
N GLY A 132 6.95 0.93 -10.96
CA GLY A 132 6.38 -0.16 -11.74
C GLY A 132 4.94 0.06 -12.24
N GLY A 133 4.21 1.05 -11.69
CA GLY A 133 2.81 1.34 -12.04
C GLY A 133 1.80 0.23 -11.70
N PHE A 134 2.19 -0.74 -10.86
CA PHE A 134 1.35 -1.90 -10.53
C PHE A 134 0.05 -1.48 -9.84
N TYR A 135 0.15 -0.65 -8.80
CA TYR A 135 -1.02 -0.19 -8.04
C TYR A 135 -1.90 0.75 -8.86
N ASP A 136 -1.33 1.59 -9.73
CA ASP A 136 -2.11 2.49 -10.59
C ASP A 136 -3.04 1.70 -11.52
N ARG A 137 -2.51 0.73 -12.26
CA ARG A 137 -3.31 -0.16 -13.12
C ARG A 137 -4.29 -1.03 -12.34
N THR A 138 -3.91 -1.44 -11.13
CA THR A 138 -4.77 -2.26 -10.26
C THR A 138 -5.97 -1.45 -9.77
N LEU A 139 -5.72 -0.22 -9.30
CA LEU A 139 -6.78 0.67 -8.82
C LEU A 139 -7.69 1.10 -9.95
N GLU A 140 -7.15 1.43 -11.12
CA GLU A 140 -7.94 1.73 -12.31
C GLU A 140 -8.88 0.56 -12.67
N LEU A 141 -8.35 -0.67 -12.71
CA LEU A 141 -9.13 -1.86 -12.99
C LEU A 141 -10.23 -2.10 -11.93
N LEU A 142 -9.89 -2.08 -10.65
CA LEU A 142 -10.86 -2.35 -9.57
C LEU A 142 -11.94 -1.27 -9.50
N ARG A 143 -11.56 0.01 -9.61
CA ARG A 143 -12.48 1.16 -9.60
C ARG A 143 -13.40 1.18 -10.82
N SER A 144 -12.97 0.63 -11.96
CA SER A 144 -13.86 0.46 -13.13
C SER A 144 -15.01 -0.53 -12.88
N LYS A 145 -14.85 -1.44 -11.90
CA LYS A 145 -15.86 -2.46 -11.56
C LYS A 145 -16.74 -2.05 -10.39
N ARG A 146 -16.15 -1.45 -9.35
CA ARG A 146 -16.84 -1.03 -8.12
C ARG A 146 -16.02 -0.02 -7.32
N ALA A 147 -16.69 0.66 -6.39
CA ALA A 147 -15.99 1.49 -5.40
C ALA A 147 -14.90 0.66 -4.71
N THR A 148 -13.68 1.18 -4.71
CA THR A 148 -12.49 0.53 -4.15
C THR A 148 -11.71 1.57 -3.36
N LEU A 149 -11.54 1.31 -2.06
CA LEU A 149 -10.86 2.19 -1.12
C LEU A 149 -9.35 1.95 -1.18
N ALA A 150 -8.58 3.01 -1.43
CA ALA A 150 -7.13 3.00 -1.45
C ALA A 150 -6.58 3.73 -0.22
N ILE A 151 -6.06 2.97 0.73
CA ILE A 151 -5.42 3.46 1.95
C ILE A 151 -3.90 3.43 1.74
N GLY A 152 -3.27 4.59 1.61
CA GLY A 152 -1.82 4.67 1.69
C GLY A 152 -1.36 4.41 3.12
N PHE A 153 -0.43 3.48 3.32
CA PHE A 153 0.19 3.27 4.64
C PHE A 153 1.67 3.61 4.56
N ALA A 154 2.07 4.65 5.29
CA ALA A 154 3.41 5.24 5.19
C ALA A 154 3.85 5.84 6.53
N TYR A 155 5.15 6.04 6.71
CA TYR A 155 5.59 6.88 7.81
C TYR A 155 5.25 8.36 7.57
N SER A 156 4.98 9.12 8.61
CA SER A 156 4.71 10.57 8.55
C SER A 156 5.83 11.34 7.85
N LEU A 157 7.09 10.95 8.05
CA LEU A 157 8.26 11.54 7.38
C LEU A 157 8.27 11.33 5.85
N GLN A 158 7.43 10.47 5.30
CA GLN A 158 7.28 10.28 3.86
C GLN A 158 6.35 11.32 3.21
N GLU A 159 5.72 12.19 3.99
CA GLU A 159 4.98 13.34 3.47
C GLU A 159 5.92 14.25 2.66
N ALA A 160 5.43 14.70 1.51
CA ALA A 160 6.10 15.61 0.61
C ALA A 160 5.09 16.59 0.01
N GLU A 161 5.58 17.72 -0.46
CA GLU A 161 4.81 18.70 -1.22
C GLU A 161 5.08 18.54 -2.72
N ASP A 162 4.10 18.90 -3.54
CA ASP A 162 4.19 18.97 -5.01
C ASP A 162 4.79 17.72 -5.67
N LEU A 163 4.20 16.55 -5.38
CA LEU A 163 4.66 15.31 -5.99
C LEU A 163 4.52 15.38 -7.53
N PRO A 164 5.57 14.99 -8.28
CA PRO A 164 5.49 14.91 -9.73
C PRO A 164 4.62 13.73 -10.14
N LEU A 165 3.34 13.98 -10.43
CA LEU A 165 2.35 12.98 -10.83
C LEU A 165 2.00 13.06 -12.32
N GLU A 166 1.44 11.97 -12.84
CA GLU A 166 0.89 11.81 -14.19
C GLU A 166 -0.62 11.57 -14.14
N LEU A 167 -1.29 11.76 -15.27
CA LEU A 167 -2.75 11.54 -15.39
C LEU A 167 -3.18 10.09 -15.08
N THR A 168 -2.28 9.14 -15.23
CA THR A 168 -2.53 7.72 -14.93
C THR A 168 -2.34 7.39 -13.46
N ASP A 169 -1.72 8.27 -12.66
CA ASP A 169 -1.48 8.02 -11.24
C ASP A 169 -2.82 8.07 -10.49
N GLN A 170 -3.23 6.93 -9.94
CA GLN A 170 -4.52 6.81 -9.25
C GLN A 170 -4.45 7.43 -7.86
N PRO A 171 -5.36 8.33 -7.44
CA PRO A 171 -5.27 8.97 -6.14
C PRO A 171 -5.58 7.98 -4.99
N LEU A 172 -4.99 8.25 -3.83
CA LEU A 172 -5.37 7.63 -2.56
C LEU A 172 -6.64 8.28 -2.00
N ASP A 173 -7.42 7.49 -1.26
CA ASP A 173 -8.65 7.95 -0.59
C ASP A 173 -8.38 8.31 0.87
N MET A 174 -7.36 7.71 1.47
CA MET A 174 -6.92 7.94 2.83
C MET A 174 -5.42 7.70 2.94
N ILE A 175 -4.76 8.41 3.85
CA ILE A 175 -3.40 8.09 4.29
C ILE A 175 -3.46 7.79 5.77
N VAL A 176 -2.84 6.67 6.16
CA VAL A 176 -2.62 6.33 7.56
C VAL A 176 -1.11 6.34 7.79
N THR A 177 -0.70 7.09 8.81
CA THR A 177 0.68 7.09 9.29
C THR A 177 0.75 6.49 10.69
N GLU A 178 1.96 6.38 11.22
CA GLU A 178 2.19 6.03 12.62
C GLU A 178 1.72 7.12 13.60
N THR A 179 1.41 8.32 13.12
CA THR A 179 1.05 9.49 13.95
C THR A 179 -0.37 10.01 13.73
N GLU A 180 -0.96 9.83 12.54
CA GLU A 180 -2.27 10.39 12.20
C GLU A 180 -3.03 9.59 11.12
N ILE A 181 -4.32 9.88 11.00
CA ILE A 181 -5.19 9.41 9.91
C ILE A 181 -5.61 10.65 9.13
N ILE A 182 -5.31 10.67 7.83
CA ILE A 182 -5.59 11.77 6.91
C ILE A 182 -6.67 11.31 5.94
N ASP A 183 -7.86 11.87 6.10
CA ASP A 183 -9.02 11.65 5.22
C ASP A 183 -8.91 12.59 4.01
N LEU A 184 -8.87 12.02 2.79
CA LEU A 184 -8.63 12.79 1.56
C LEU A 184 -9.91 12.99 0.75
N ILE A 185 -10.98 12.27 1.09
CA ILE A 185 -12.29 12.45 0.49
C ILE A 185 -13.02 13.54 1.30
N PRO A 186 -13.52 14.61 0.65
CA PRO A 186 -14.41 15.56 1.32
C PRO A 186 -15.66 14.82 1.81
N ARG A 187 -15.95 14.89 3.10
CA ARG A 187 -17.17 14.33 3.70
C ARG A 187 -18.42 15.11 3.32
#